data_AF-A0A348V8I3-F1
#
_entry.id   AF-A0A348V8I3-F1
#
_cell.length_a   1.000
_cell.length_b   1.000
_cell.length_c   1.000
_cell.angle_alpha   90.00
_cell.angle_beta   90.00
_cell.angle_gamma   90.00
#
_symmetry.space_group_name_H-M   'P 1'
#
loop_
_entity.id
_entity.type
_entity.pdbx_description
1 polymer ?
#
loop_
_entity_poly.entity_id
_entity_poly.type
_entity_poly.pdbx_seq_one_letter_code
_entity_poly.pdbx_strand_id
1 'polypeptide(L)' 'MKKQIVLDVETLNEWLKDNWTLYASDDLKGKRIRLYVNGAGSILVKHGEDALYNGKNPEFAVDVWNEA' A
#
# COMPACT_ATOMS: atom_id res chain seq x y z
N MET A 1 11.68 -24.89 31.03
CA MET A 1 10.47 -24.78 30.19
C MET A 1 10.87 -24.15 28.85
N LYS A 2 10.46 -24.73 27.72
CA LYS A 2 10.63 -24.06 26.41
C LYS A 2 9.62 -22.92 26.31
N LYS A 3 10.05 -21.75 25.85
CA LYS A 3 9.20 -20.56 25.69
C LYS A 3 8.17 -20.84 24.60
N GLN A 4 6.88 -20.71 24.89
CA GLN A 4 5.84 -20.78 23.87
C GLN A 4 5.94 -19.54 22.98
N ILE A 5 6.18 -19.73 21.69
CA ILE A 5 6.14 -18.66 20.72
C ILE A 5 4.67 -18.49 20.32
N VAL A 6 4.07 -17.36 20.72
CA VAL A 6 2.68 -16.99 20.41
C VAL A 6 2.61 -16.14 19.13
N LEU A 7 3.72 -15.49 18.78
CA LEU A 7 3.85 -14.65 17.59
C LEU A 7 5.23 -14.90 16.98
N ASP A 8 5.23 -15.26 15.70
CA ASP A 8 6.44 -15.50 14.91
C ASP A 8 6.82 -14.25 14.11
N VAL A 9 8.11 -13.90 14.14
CA VAL A 9 8.62 -12.66 13.53
C VAL A 9 8.60 -12.75 12.00
N GLU A 10 8.91 -13.92 11.43
CA GLU A 10 8.90 -14.14 9.99
C GLU A 10 7.48 -13.97 9.44
N THR A 11 6.51 -14.65 10.05
CA THR A 11 5.09 -14.55 9.72
C THR A 11 4.56 -13.11 9.83
N LEU A 12 4.94 -12.37 10.89
CA LEU A 12 4.55 -10.97 11.03
C LEU A 12 5.14 -10.09 9.92
N ASN A 13 6.41 -10.29 9.57
CA ASN A 13 7.07 -9.52 8.52
C ASN A 13 6.48 -9.81 7.13
N GLU A 14 6.15 -11.07 6.84
CA GLU A 14 5.43 -11.47 5.62
C GLU A 14 4.06 -10.79 5.57
N TRP A 15 3.29 -10.85 6.66
CA TRP A 15 1.98 -10.21 6.73
C TRP A 15 2.08 -8.68 6.53
N LEU A 16 3.03 -8.01 7.17
CA LEU A 16 3.24 -6.57 7.01
C LEU A 16 3.58 -6.19 5.57
N LYS A 17 4.31 -7.05 4.85
CA LYS A 17 4.67 -6.83 3.45
C LYS A 17 3.48 -7.06 2.50
N ASP A 18 2.66 -8.06 2.75
CA ASP A 18 1.63 -8.48 1.80
C ASP A 18 0.27 -7.81 2.08
N ASN A 19 0.04 -7.32 3.30
CA ASN A 19 -1.21 -6.68 3.67
C ASN A 19 -1.22 -5.19 3.31
N TRP A 20 -2.00 -4.85 2.29
CA TRP A 20 -2.20 -3.48 1.84
C TRP A 20 -3.36 -2.81 2.56
N THR A 21 -3.13 -1.60 3.06
CA THR A 21 -4.12 -0.76 3.71
C THR A 21 -4.46 0.43 2.82
N LEU A 22 -5.75 0.73 2.66
CA LEU A 22 -6.20 1.93 1.97
C LEU A 22 -5.89 3.15 2.84
N TYR A 23 -5.06 4.07 2.32
CA TYR A 23 -4.72 5.32 2.98
C TYR A 23 -5.64 6.47 2.55
N ALA A 24 -5.83 6.64 1.24
CA ALA A 24 -6.66 7.71 0.68
C ALA A 24 -7.46 7.25 -0.54
N SER A 25 -8.63 7.87 -0.76
CA SER A 25 -9.47 7.60 -1.91
C SER A 25 -10.31 8.82 -2.29
N ASP A 26 -10.46 9.08 -3.59
CA ASP A 26 -11.26 10.19 -4.13
C ASP A 26 -11.84 9.85 -5.51
N ASP A 27 -12.76 10.66 -6.03
CA ASP A 27 -13.27 10.57 -7.40
C ASP A 27 -12.55 11.58 -8.33
N LEU A 28 -11.85 11.07 -9.33
CA LEU A 28 -11.08 11.86 -10.29
C LEU A 28 -11.49 11.50 -11.72
N LYS A 29 -11.97 12.48 -12.49
CA LYS A 29 -12.42 12.33 -13.88
C LYS A 29 -13.44 11.17 -14.07
N GLY A 30 -14.33 10.98 -13.10
CA GLY A 30 -15.39 9.95 -13.16
C GLY A 30 -14.94 8.52 -12.80
N LYS A 31 -13.70 8.33 -12.34
CA LYS A 31 -13.21 7.07 -11.78
C LYS A 31 -12.65 7.28 -10.37
N ARG A 32 -12.73 6.25 -9.55
CA ARG A 32 -12.17 6.25 -8.19
C ARG A 32 -10.64 6.15 -8.25
N ILE A 33 -9.93 7.09 -7.65
CA ILE A 33 -8.49 6.98 -7.36
C ILE A 33 -8.28 6.47 -5.92
N ARG A 34 -7.28 5.61 -5.72
CA ARG A 34 -6.98 4.96 -4.42
C ARG A 34 -5.48 4.86 -4.20
N LEU A 35 -5.04 5.22 -2.99
CA LEU A 35 -3.66 5.11 -2.54
C LEU A 35 -3.61 4.08 -1.43
N TYR A 36 -2.85 3.03 -1.65
CA TYR A 36 -2.62 1.96 -0.69
C TYR A 36 -1.18 2.00 -0.20
N VAL A 37 -0.97 1.61 1.05
CA VAL A 37 0.34 1.44 1.67
C VAL A 37 0.42 0.09 2.37
N ASN A 38 1.61 -0.48 2.51
CA ASN A 38 1.84 -1.67 3.33
C ASN A 38 2.92 -1.42 4.40
N GLY A 39 3.10 -2.38 5.30
CA GLY A 39 4.10 -2.32 6.36
C GLY A 39 5.56 -2.41 5.88
N ALA A 40 5.79 -2.73 4.60
CA ALA A 40 7.11 -2.71 3.97
C ALA A 40 7.48 -1.33 3.35
N GLY A 41 6.60 -0.34 3.53
CA GLY A 41 6.76 1.02 2.99
C GLY A 41 6.50 1.12 1.48
N SER A 42 5.90 0.10 0.87
CA SER A 42 5.45 0.19 -0.51
C SER A 42 4.16 0.99 -0.60
N ILE A 43 4.01 1.70 -1.71
CA ILE A 43 2.91 2.59 -2.04
C ILE A 43 2.36 2.17 -3.41
N LEU A 44 1.05 2.03 -3.50
CA LEU A 44 0.34 1.67 -4.72
C LEU A 44 -0.75 2.71 -4.99
N VAL A 45 -0.68 3.37 -6.16
CA VAL A 45 -1.72 4.30 -6.63
C VAL A 45 -2.50 3.63 -7.76
N LYS A 46 -3.81 3.50 -7.60
CA LYS A 46 -4.73 2.98 -8.62
C LYS A 46 -5.75 4.03 -9.05
N HIS A 47 -6.09 4.09 -10.34
CA HIS A 47 -7.21 4.86 -10.88
C HIS A 47 -8.16 3.93 -11.63
N GLY A 48 -9.32 3.65 -11.03
CA GLY A 48 -10.15 2.51 -11.45
C GLY A 48 -9.40 1.20 -11.23
N GLU A 49 -9.24 0.42 -12.31
CA GLU A 49 -8.50 -0.84 -12.29
C GLU A 49 -7.02 -0.70 -12.61
N ASP A 50 -6.61 0.46 -13.14
CA ASP A 50 -5.25 0.71 -13.59
C ASP A 50 -4.34 1.05 -12.42
N ALA A 51 -3.17 0.41 -12.35
CA ALA A 51 -2.12 0.78 -11.40
C ALA A 51 -1.21 1.85 -12.04
N LEU A 52 -1.29 3.07 -11.52
CA LEU A 52 -0.49 4.20 -12.02
C LEU A 52 0.91 4.23 -11.39
N TYR A 53 1.02 3.76 -10.15
CA TYR A 53 2.30 3.67 -9.45
C TYR A 53 2.36 2.46 -8.52
N ASN A 54 3.50 1.80 -8.45
CA ASN A 54 3.82 0.78 -7.45
C ASN A 54 5.31 0.87 -7.11
N GLY A 55 5.63 1.39 -5.92
CA GLY A 55 7.01 1.60 -5.51
C GLY A 55 7.15 2.11 -4.08
N LYS A 56 8.28 2.72 -3.75
CA LYS A 56 8.61 3.18 -2.38
C LYS A 56 8.91 4.68 -2.27
N ASN A 57 8.78 5.43 -3.36
CA ASN A 57 9.02 6.88 -3.37
C ASN A 57 7.69 7.62 -3.13
N PRO A 58 7.49 8.24 -1.96
CA PRO A 58 6.26 8.95 -1.65
C PRO A 58 6.06 10.22 -2.48
N GLU A 59 7.13 10.93 -2.85
CA GLU A 59 7.03 12.15 -3.67
C GLU A 59 6.45 11.80 -5.04
N PHE A 60 7.01 10.77 -5.69
CA PHE A 60 6.52 10.32 -6.99
C PHE A 60 5.09 9.74 -6.91
N ALA A 61 4.73 9.09 -5.80
CA ALA A 61 3.36 8.63 -5.60
C ALA A 61 2.36 9.79 -5.51
N VAL A 62 2.75 10.90 -4.85
CA VAL A 62 1.95 12.12 -4.75
C VAL A 62 1.82 12.81 -6.11
N ASP A 63 2.91 12.87 -6.88
CA ASP A 63 2.89 13.42 -8.24
C ASP A 63 1.91 12.63 -9.13
N VAL A 64 2.06 11.30 -9.17
CA VAL A 64 1.16 10.41 -9.93
C VAL A 64 -0.30 10.53 -9.49
N TRP A 65 -0.56 10.69 -8.18
CA TRP A 65 -1.91 10.90 -7.68
C TRP A 65 -2.53 12.20 -8.20
N ASN A 66 -1.78 13.30 -8.18
CA ASN A 66 -2.28 14.61 -8.57
C ASN A 66 -2.39 14.79 -10.10
N GLU A 67 -1.65 14.00 -10.88
CA GLU A 67 -1.63 14.07 -12.35
C GLU A 67 -2.59 13.09 -13.06
N ALA A 68 -3.19 12.15 -12.32
CA ALA A 68 -4.09 11.10 -12.82
C ALA A 68 -5.34 11.63 -13.55
#